data_AF-A0A9D3UIL9-F1
#
_entry.id   AF-A0A9D3UIL9-F1
#
_cell.length_a   1.000
_cell.length_b   1.000
_cell.length_c   1.000
_cell.angle_alpha   90.00
_cell.angle_beta   90.00
_cell.angle_gamma   90.00
#
_symmetry.space_group_name_H-M   'P 1'
#
loop_
_entity.id
_entity.type
_entity.pdbx_description
1 polymer ?
#
loop_
_entity_poly.entity_id
_entity_poly.type
_entity_poly.pdbx_seq_one_letter_code
_entity_poly.pdbx_strand_id
1 'polypeptide(L)'
;MDDKLINSVRSTVFKDSDSLEGTCTRIEGYDFNQGVNYSRLLKSMLSTGFQASNFGEAIEIVNEMLDWRLSDEPIAEDSSEEEKDPTYRESVRSKVFLGFTSNLISSGVRDTVRYLTEHDMVDVIVTTTGGIEEDLIKCLAPTYKGDFSLPGAQLRSRGLNRIGNLLVPNDNYCKFEDWIIPIFDQMLKEQHEENVLWTPSKLIARLGREINNGNSYLYWAYKNNIPVFCPGLTDGSLGDMLYFHSFRSPGLIIDVVQDIRAVNGEAVHASPRKTGMIILGGGLPKHHICNANMMRNGADYAVYINTAQEYDGSDSGARPDEAVSWGKIRGSAKTVKVHCDATIAFPLLVAETFASRSKNFAA
;
A
#
# COMPACT_ATOMS: atom_id res chain seq x y z
N MET A 1 -57.22 27.50 -15.24
CA MET A 1 -55.93 27.08 -15.83
C MET A 1 -54.96 26.56 -14.76
N ASP A 2 -55.39 26.43 -13.50
CA ASP A 2 -54.53 26.22 -12.33
C ASP A 2 -54.48 24.75 -11.87
N ASP A 3 -55.62 24.05 -11.84
CA ASP A 3 -55.67 22.65 -11.34
C ASP A 3 -54.90 21.65 -12.20
N LYS A 4 -54.88 21.83 -13.52
CA LYS A 4 -54.07 20.98 -14.42
C LYS A 4 -52.58 21.19 -14.19
N LEU A 5 -52.16 22.43 -13.91
CA LEU A 5 -50.77 22.75 -13.63
C LEU A 5 -50.36 22.16 -12.28
N ILE A 6 -51.19 22.34 -11.24
CA ILE A 6 -50.96 21.75 -9.92
C ILE A 6 -50.94 20.22 -9.98
N ASN A 7 -51.85 19.59 -10.72
CA ASN A 7 -51.86 18.12 -10.87
C ASN A 7 -50.61 17.60 -11.57
N SER A 8 -50.08 18.33 -12.56
CA SER A 8 -48.81 18.00 -13.23
C SER A 8 -47.60 18.13 -12.30
N VAL A 9 -47.56 19.18 -11.48
CA VAL A 9 -46.52 19.34 -10.45
C VAL A 9 -46.62 18.22 -9.41
N ARG A 10 -47.84 17.86 -8.97
CA ARG A 10 -48.05 16.74 -8.04
C ARG A 10 -47.62 15.40 -8.61
N SER A 11 -47.93 15.09 -9.87
CA SER A 11 -47.47 13.84 -10.49
C SER A 11 -45.95 13.79 -10.66
N THR A 12 -45.31 14.95 -10.80
CA THR A 12 -43.84 15.04 -10.85
C THR A 12 -43.21 14.80 -9.47
N VAL A 13 -43.78 15.39 -8.42
CA VAL A 13 -43.24 15.30 -7.05
C VAL A 13 -43.59 13.98 -6.36
N PHE A 14 -44.79 13.45 -6.57
CA PHE A 14 -45.30 12.24 -5.93
C PHE A 14 -45.33 11.07 -6.90
N LYS A 15 -44.23 10.87 -7.62
CA LYS A 15 -44.04 9.70 -8.47
C LYS A 15 -43.90 8.46 -7.59
N ASP A 16 -44.64 7.40 -7.90
CA ASP A 16 -44.52 6.12 -7.20
C ASP A 16 -43.12 5.52 -7.39
N SER A 17 -42.56 4.97 -6.32
CA SER A 17 -41.26 4.30 -6.34
C SER A 17 -41.41 2.79 -6.24
N ASP A 18 -40.45 2.07 -6.83
CA ASP A 18 -40.30 0.63 -6.60
C ASP A 18 -39.90 0.34 -5.14
N SER A 19 -40.21 -0.86 -4.65
CA SER A 19 -39.77 -1.30 -3.33
C SER A 19 -38.29 -1.73 -3.35
N LEU A 20 -37.54 -1.34 -2.32
CA LEU A 20 -36.15 -1.72 -2.11
C LEU A 20 -35.99 -2.76 -0.97
N GLU A 21 -37.10 -3.26 -0.43
CA GLU A 21 -37.09 -4.21 0.68
C GLU A 21 -36.50 -5.57 0.23
N GLY A 22 -35.50 -6.06 0.97
CA GLY A 22 -34.81 -7.31 0.66
C GLY A 22 -33.77 -7.24 -0.47
N THR A 23 -33.66 -6.12 -1.18
CA THR A 23 -32.68 -5.93 -2.28
C THR A 23 -31.55 -4.97 -1.92
N CYS A 24 -31.81 -3.99 -1.05
CA CYS A 24 -30.81 -3.02 -0.62
C CYS A 24 -30.57 -3.08 0.90
N THR A 25 -29.31 -2.89 1.30
CA THR A 25 -28.95 -2.69 2.71
C THR A 25 -29.58 -1.39 3.20
N ARG A 26 -30.32 -1.45 4.32
CA ARG A 26 -30.88 -0.27 4.98
C ARG A 26 -29.77 0.56 5.62
N ILE A 27 -29.84 1.88 5.46
CA ILE A 27 -28.92 2.79 6.14
C ILE A 27 -29.24 2.83 7.63
N GLU A 28 -28.25 2.46 8.44
CA GLU A 28 -28.32 2.39 9.89
C GLU A 28 -26.90 2.54 10.46
N GLY A 29 -26.72 3.57 11.30
CA GLY A 29 -25.46 3.81 12.00
C GLY A 29 -25.37 3.03 13.32
N TYR A 30 -24.19 3.05 13.94
CA TYR A 30 -24.01 2.47 15.27
C TYR A 30 -24.84 3.19 16.33
N ASP A 31 -25.67 2.44 17.08
CA ASP A 31 -26.44 2.96 18.20
C ASP A 31 -25.60 2.96 19.49
N PHE A 32 -25.14 4.14 19.90
CA PHE A 32 -24.36 4.31 21.12
C PHE A 32 -25.15 4.03 22.42
N ASN A 33 -26.48 3.91 22.38
CA ASN A 33 -27.25 3.42 23.53
C ASN A 33 -26.89 1.96 23.88
N GLN A 34 -26.27 1.22 22.95
CA GLN A 34 -25.77 -0.14 23.16
C GLN A 34 -24.37 -0.18 23.80
N GLY A 35 -23.81 0.98 24.19
CA GLY A 35 -22.47 1.13 24.76
C GLY A 35 -21.39 1.31 23.70
N VAL A 36 -20.12 1.31 24.11
CA VAL A 36 -18.96 1.52 23.23
C VAL A 36 -18.35 0.17 22.85
N ASN A 37 -18.51 -0.24 21.60
CA ASN A 37 -17.88 -1.43 21.03
C ASN A 37 -17.28 -1.07 19.67
N TYR A 38 -15.95 -0.99 19.60
CA TYR A 38 -15.25 -0.54 18.40
C TYR A 38 -15.42 -1.47 17.19
N SER A 39 -15.39 -2.79 17.38
CA SER A 39 -15.59 -3.72 16.27
C SER A 39 -17.01 -3.63 15.70
N ARG A 40 -18.04 -3.51 16.56
CA ARG A 40 -19.41 -3.27 16.09
C ARG A 40 -19.58 -1.91 15.43
N LEU A 41 -18.90 -0.87 15.95
CA LEU A 41 -18.87 0.45 15.33
C LEU A 41 -18.26 0.37 13.92
N LEU A 42 -17.09 -0.25 13.75
CA LEU A 42 -16.43 -0.40 12.46
C LEU A 42 -17.25 -1.27 11.50
N LYS A 43 -17.86 -2.36 11.98
CA LYS A 43 -18.77 -3.20 11.19
C LYS A 43 -20.00 -2.42 10.68
N SER A 44 -20.53 -1.50 11.48
CA SER A 44 -21.68 -0.66 11.08
C SER A 44 -21.33 0.37 9.99
N MET A 45 -20.03 0.59 9.68
CA MET A 45 -19.64 1.52 8.62
C MET A 45 -20.21 1.11 7.25
N LEU A 46 -20.36 -0.20 6.98
CA LEU A 46 -20.99 -0.72 5.77
C LEU A 46 -22.40 -0.14 5.55
N SER A 47 -23.20 -0.01 6.62
CA SER A 47 -24.56 0.53 6.59
C SER A 47 -24.65 2.03 6.94
N THR A 48 -23.53 2.73 7.12
CA THR A 48 -23.52 4.15 7.51
C THR A 48 -23.66 5.11 6.32
N GLY A 49 -23.16 4.74 5.14
CA GLY A 49 -23.22 5.55 3.92
C GLY A 49 -21.92 6.30 3.58
N PHE A 50 -21.83 6.78 2.33
CA PHE A 50 -20.67 7.52 1.80
C PHE A 50 -19.34 6.76 1.97
N GLN A 51 -18.26 7.45 2.38
CA GLN A 51 -16.95 6.81 2.55
C GLN A 51 -16.88 5.82 3.72
N ALA A 52 -17.83 5.87 4.66
CA ALA A 52 -17.93 4.84 5.69
C ALA A 52 -18.32 3.50 5.05
N SER A 53 -19.27 3.48 4.12
CA SER A 53 -19.63 2.26 3.38
C SER A 53 -18.46 1.73 2.57
N ASN A 54 -17.75 2.60 1.82
CA ASN A 54 -16.55 2.20 1.09
C ASN A 54 -15.45 1.63 2.01
N PHE A 55 -15.32 2.14 3.23
CA PHE A 55 -14.38 1.61 4.20
C PHE A 55 -14.83 0.26 4.78
N GLY A 56 -16.13 0.08 5.03
CA GLY A 56 -16.71 -1.22 5.37
C GLY A 56 -16.46 -2.27 4.27
N GLU A 57 -16.73 -1.91 3.02
CA GLU A 57 -16.42 -2.74 1.84
C GLU A 57 -14.92 -3.04 1.73
N ALA A 58 -14.04 -2.09 2.05
CA ALA A 58 -12.59 -2.33 2.07
C ALA A 58 -12.19 -3.40 3.10
N ILE A 59 -12.79 -3.38 4.29
CA ILE A 59 -12.59 -4.42 5.30
C ILE A 59 -13.05 -5.78 4.76
N GLU A 60 -14.23 -5.86 4.15
CA GLU A 60 -14.76 -7.10 3.57
C GLU A 60 -13.87 -7.65 2.45
N ILE A 61 -13.45 -6.80 1.50
CA ILE A 61 -12.60 -7.19 0.37
C ILE A 61 -11.24 -7.68 0.85
N VAL A 62 -10.60 -6.99 1.81
CA VAL A 62 -9.32 -7.46 2.38
C VAL A 62 -9.51 -8.77 3.12
N ASN A 63 -10.59 -8.93 3.89
CA ASN A 63 -10.85 -10.18 4.60
C ASN A 63 -11.03 -11.34 3.63
N GLU A 64 -11.83 -11.18 2.58
CA GLU A 64 -12.02 -12.18 1.54
C GLU A 64 -10.70 -12.53 0.83
N MET A 65 -9.89 -11.53 0.50
CA MET A 65 -8.57 -11.74 -0.09
C MET A 65 -7.67 -12.61 0.80
N LEU A 66 -7.68 -12.39 2.13
CA LEU A 66 -6.87 -13.12 3.10
C LEU A 66 -7.43 -14.51 3.42
N ASP A 67 -8.74 -14.68 3.32
CA ASP A 67 -9.43 -15.94 3.62
C ASP A 67 -9.43 -16.89 2.41
N TRP A 68 -9.35 -16.37 1.18
CA TRP A 68 -9.30 -17.16 -0.04
C TRP A 68 -8.19 -18.22 -0.05
N ARG A 69 -8.55 -19.42 -0.48
CA ARG A 69 -7.66 -20.53 -0.80
C ARG A 69 -7.91 -21.04 -2.20
N LEU A 70 -6.92 -21.71 -2.78
CA LEU A 70 -7.12 -22.42 -4.04
C LEU A 70 -8.16 -23.56 -3.90
N SER A 71 -8.31 -24.14 -2.71
CA SER A 71 -9.33 -25.15 -2.40
C SER A 71 -10.78 -24.65 -2.53
N ASP A 72 -11.01 -23.33 -2.47
CA ASP A 72 -12.32 -22.71 -2.67
C ASP A 72 -12.74 -22.70 -4.15
N GLU A 73 -11.79 -22.83 -5.07
CA GLU A 73 -12.02 -22.82 -6.51
C GLU A 73 -12.27 -24.24 -7.04
N PRO A 74 -13.03 -24.41 -8.14
CA PRO A 74 -13.07 -25.68 -8.85
C PRO A 74 -11.68 -26.06 -9.37
N ILE A 75 -11.43 -27.35 -9.53
CA ILE A 75 -10.23 -27.86 -10.19
C ILE A 75 -10.38 -27.62 -11.70
N ALA A 76 -9.44 -26.90 -12.31
CA ALA A 76 -9.43 -26.66 -13.75
C ALA A 76 -8.96 -27.92 -14.50
N GLU A 77 -9.43 -28.11 -15.74
CA GLU A 77 -9.07 -29.29 -16.54
C GLU A 77 -7.56 -29.35 -16.86
N ASP A 78 -6.90 -28.19 -16.95
CA ASP A 78 -5.48 -28.03 -17.22
C ASP A 78 -4.61 -27.94 -15.96
N SER A 79 -5.19 -28.12 -14.77
CA SER A 79 -4.45 -28.12 -13.50
C SER A 79 -3.40 -29.24 -13.47
N SER A 80 -2.23 -28.91 -12.93
CA SER A 80 -1.17 -29.90 -12.68
C SER A 80 -1.58 -30.94 -11.62
N GLU A 81 -0.87 -32.07 -11.52
CA GLU A 81 -1.15 -33.07 -10.48
C GLU A 81 -0.94 -32.52 -9.06
N GLU A 82 0.00 -31.58 -8.88
CA GLU A 82 0.19 -30.87 -7.61
C GLU A 82 -0.99 -29.94 -7.30
N GLU A 83 -1.50 -29.22 -8.30
CA GLU A 83 -2.69 -28.36 -8.15
C GLU A 83 -3.99 -29.13 -7.89
N LYS A 84 -4.01 -30.43 -8.15
CA LYS A 84 -5.11 -31.33 -7.80
C LYS A 84 -5.02 -31.86 -6.37
N ASP A 85 -3.86 -31.78 -5.72
CA ASP A 85 -3.68 -32.25 -4.35
C ASP A 85 -4.45 -31.36 -3.35
N PRO A 86 -5.36 -31.92 -2.54
CA PRO A 86 -6.16 -31.13 -1.59
C PRO A 86 -5.32 -30.37 -0.55
N THR A 87 -4.19 -30.93 -0.11
CA THR A 87 -3.33 -30.30 0.91
C THR A 87 -2.59 -29.10 0.33
N TYR A 88 -2.06 -29.24 -0.88
CA TYR A 88 -1.45 -28.14 -1.62
C TYR A 88 -2.47 -27.03 -1.86
N ARG A 89 -3.67 -27.34 -2.37
CA ARG A 89 -4.72 -26.34 -2.62
C ARG A 89 -5.12 -25.55 -1.37
N GLU A 90 -5.22 -26.22 -0.22
CA GLU A 90 -5.52 -25.57 1.06
C GLU A 90 -4.37 -24.70 1.57
N SER A 91 -3.13 -24.99 1.17
CA SER A 91 -1.96 -24.19 1.53
C SER A 91 -1.78 -22.93 0.66
N VAL A 92 -2.32 -22.93 -0.56
CA VAL A 92 -2.18 -21.84 -1.51
C VAL A 92 -3.12 -20.69 -1.16
N ARG A 93 -2.55 -19.52 -0.87
CA ARG A 93 -3.25 -18.28 -0.50
C ARG A 93 -3.05 -17.19 -1.55
N SER A 94 -3.86 -16.14 -1.49
CA SER A 94 -3.68 -14.93 -2.31
C SER A 94 -2.29 -14.33 -2.11
N LYS A 95 -1.75 -13.71 -3.15
CA LYS A 95 -0.52 -12.92 -3.12
C LYS A 95 -0.85 -11.43 -2.96
N VAL A 96 -0.37 -10.81 -1.89
CA VAL A 96 -0.73 -9.45 -1.49
C VAL A 96 0.38 -8.47 -1.88
N PHE A 97 0.03 -7.53 -2.76
CA PHE A 97 0.86 -6.37 -3.10
C PHE A 97 0.44 -5.18 -2.24
N LEU A 98 1.39 -4.63 -1.47
CA LEU A 98 1.20 -3.42 -0.68
C LEU A 98 1.96 -2.25 -1.31
N GLY A 99 1.23 -1.21 -1.69
CA GLY A 99 1.78 0.04 -2.19
C GLY A 99 1.57 1.19 -1.23
N PHE A 100 2.59 2.00 -0.99
CA PHE A 100 2.43 3.23 -0.20
C PHE A 100 3.38 4.36 -0.61
N THR A 101 2.96 5.60 -0.43
CA THR A 101 3.76 6.81 -0.67
C THR A 101 4.70 7.13 0.49
N SER A 102 5.80 7.84 0.22
CA SER A 102 6.84 8.21 1.21
C SER A 102 6.30 8.79 2.52
N ASN A 103 5.35 9.71 2.42
CA ASN A 103 4.80 10.44 3.56
C ASN A 103 4.16 9.54 4.63
N LEU A 104 3.72 8.33 4.25
CA LEU A 104 3.16 7.36 5.18
C LEU A 104 4.25 6.74 6.07
N ILE A 105 5.47 6.60 5.56
CA ILE A 105 6.63 6.19 6.36
C ILE A 105 7.16 7.36 7.20
N SER A 106 7.05 8.62 6.75
CA SER A 106 7.29 9.78 7.60
C SER A 106 6.33 9.84 8.78
N SER A 107 5.08 9.38 8.59
CA SER A 107 4.04 9.31 9.62
C SER A 107 4.21 8.12 10.59
N GLY A 108 3.25 7.92 11.49
CA GLY A 108 3.15 6.74 12.35
C GLY A 108 2.66 5.46 11.63
N VAL A 109 2.13 5.57 10.40
CA VAL A 109 1.72 4.40 9.58
C VAL A 109 2.89 3.48 9.30
N ARG A 110 4.14 3.97 9.37
CA ARG A 110 5.36 3.15 9.38
C ARG A 110 5.25 1.93 10.31
N ASP A 111 4.72 2.11 11.53
CA ASP A 111 4.65 1.03 12.51
C ASP A 111 3.60 -0.01 12.13
N THR A 112 2.52 0.43 11.47
CA THR A 112 1.51 -0.44 10.86
C THR A 112 2.11 -1.25 9.71
N VAL A 113 2.87 -0.63 8.82
CA VAL A 113 3.59 -1.32 7.72
C VAL A 113 4.59 -2.33 8.30
N ARG A 114 5.40 -1.90 9.27
CA ARG A 114 6.36 -2.75 9.98
C ARG A 114 5.68 -3.98 10.60
N TYR A 115 4.52 -3.83 11.23
CA TYR A 115 3.75 -4.95 11.77
C TYR A 115 3.37 -5.98 10.68
N LEU A 116 2.85 -5.50 9.54
CA LEU A 116 2.48 -6.40 8.44
C LEU A 116 3.71 -7.13 7.87
N THR A 117 4.84 -6.42 7.74
CA THR A 117 6.07 -7.01 7.22
C THR A 117 6.71 -7.98 8.22
N GLU A 118 6.75 -7.64 9.51
CA GLU A 118 7.28 -8.48 10.59
C GLU A 118 6.58 -9.83 10.67
N HIS A 119 5.25 -9.83 10.49
CA HIS A 119 4.42 -11.03 10.59
C HIS A 119 4.14 -11.70 9.24
N ASP A 120 4.90 -11.37 8.20
CA ASP A 120 4.82 -11.99 6.88
C ASP A 120 3.39 -11.98 6.29
N MET A 121 2.70 -10.84 6.46
CA MET A 121 1.30 -10.67 6.08
C MET A 121 1.12 -10.08 4.68
N VAL A 122 2.22 -9.66 4.03
CA VAL A 122 2.23 -9.12 2.66
C VAL A 122 3.38 -9.74 1.89
N ASP A 123 3.20 -9.98 0.60
CA ASP A 123 4.18 -10.70 -0.22
C ASP A 123 5.11 -9.76 -0.99
N VAL A 124 4.63 -8.58 -1.40
CA VAL A 124 5.39 -7.65 -2.25
C VAL A 124 5.10 -6.22 -1.81
N ILE A 125 6.15 -5.40 -1.69
CA ILE A 125 6.02 -3.98 -1.35
C ILE A 125 6.50 -3.12 -2.51
N VAL A 126 5.76 -2.05 -2.82
CA VAL A 126 6.24 -0.99 -3.71
C VAL A 126 6.09 0.37 -3.01
N THR A 127 7.15 1.16 -3.01
CA THR A 127 7.13 2.51 -2.46
C THR A 127 8.00 3.47 -3.28
N THR A 128 8.14 4.70 -2.80
CA THR A 128 9.03 5.74 -3.33
C THR A 128 10.24 5.92 -2.42
N THR A 129 11.27 6.63 -2.88
CA THR A 129 12.55 6.76 -2.19
C THR A 129 12.43 7.24 -0.75
N GLY A 130 11.61 8.27 -0.50
CA GLY A 130 11.30 8.74 0.85
C GLY A 130 10.73 7.64 1.76
N GLY A 131 9.97 6.68 1.20
CA GLY A 131 9.47 5.51 1.93
C GLY A 131 10.57 4.54 2.36
N ILE A 132 11.69 4.50 1.64
CA ILE A 132 12.87 3.72 2.00
C ILE A 132 13.72 4.47 3.03
N GLU A 133 14.16 5.68 2.69
CA GLU A 133 15.15 6.40 3.49
C GLU A 133 14.59 6.82 4.86
N GLU A 134 13.32 7.22 4.95
CA GLU A 134 12.77 7.65 6.24
C GLU A 134 12.59 6.49 7.24
N ASP A 135 12.42 5.25 6.76
CA ASP A 135 12.42 4.08 7.64
C ASP A 135 13.80 3.82 8.26
N LEU A 136 14.85 3.96 7.44
CA LEU A 136 16.23 3.81 7.87
C LEU A 136 16.63 4.95 8.81
N ILE A 137 16.35 6.20 8.40
CA ILE A 137 16.64 7.40 9.18
C ILE A 137 15.97 7.36 10.55
N LYS A 138 14.73 6.87 10.65
CA LYS A 138 14.04 6.72 11.93
C LYS A 138 14.67 5.72 12.90
N CYS A 139 15.55 4.85 12.42
CA CYS A 139 16.38 4.00 13.27
C CYS A 139 17.60 4.75 13.84
N LEU A 140 17.99 5.86 13.23
CA LEU A 140 19.15 6.69 13.61
C LEU A 140 18.73 7.91 14.44
N ALA A 141 17.61 8.55 14.09
CA ALA A 141 17.10 9.74 14.75
C ALA A 141 15.58 9.91 14.53
N PRO A 142 14.85 10.51 15.49
CA PRO A 142 13.40 10.62 15.42
C PRO A 142 12.92 11.73 14.47
N THR A 143 11.66 11.59 14.04
CA THR A 143 10.84 12.64 13.41
C THR A 143 9.90 13.22 14.47
N TYR A 144 9.63 14.52 14.41
CA TYR A 144 8.81 15.23 15.40
C TYR A 144 7.52 15.76 14.81
N LYS A 145 6.49 15.91 15.66
CA LYS A 145 5.27 16.65 15.29
C LYS A 145 5.57 18.15 15.24
N GLY A 146 5.13 18.79 14.16
CA GLY A 146 5.09 20.24 13.97
C GLY A 146 3.69 20.68 13.55
N ASP A 147 3.63 21.63 12.62
CA ASP A 147 2.39 22.19 12.08
C ASP A 147 2.55 22.54 10.59
N PHE A 148 1.47 22.41 9.80
CA PHE A 148 1.47 22.70 8.37
C PHE A 148 1.84 24.15 8.06
N SER A 149 1.48 25.07 8.95
CA SER A 149 1.62 26.52 8.77
C SER A 149 3.00 27.08 9.14
N LEU A 150 3.92 26.24 9.64
CA LEU A 150 5.25 26.70 10.06
C LEU A 150 6.01 27.34 8.87
N PRO A 151 6.50 28.59 9.00
CA PRO A 151 7.13 29.33 7.90
C PRO A 151 8.44 28.68 7.43
N GLY A 152 8.51 28.37 6.13
CA GLY A 152 9.66 27.66 5.55
C GLY A 152 11.00 28.38 5.74
N ALA A 153 11.04 29.71 5.64
CA ALA A 153 12.27 30.48 5.83
C ALA A 153 12.86 30.34 7.25
N GLN A 154 12.00 30.31 8.28
CA GLN A 154 12.43 30.13 9.67
C GLN A 154 12.87 28.70 9.95
N LEU A 155 12.21 27.71 9.33
CA LEU A 155 12.64 26.31 9.45
C LEU A 155 14.00 26.10 8.78
N ARG A 156 14.20 26.65 7.58
CA ARG A 156 15.47 26.54 6.86
C ARG A 156 16.63 27.19 7.61
N SER A 157 16.44 28.38 8.18
CA SER A 157 17.50 29.05 8.97
C SER A 157 17.90 28.27 10.23
N ARG A 158 17.05 27.35 10.69
CA ARG A 158 17.28 26.47 11.83
C ARG A 158 17.67 25.05 11.45
N GLY A 159 17.81 24.74 10.15
CA GLY A 159 18.11 23.38 9.68
C GLY A 159 17.01 22.37 9.96
N LEU A 160 15.74 22.77 9.86
CA LEU A 160 14.56 21.91 10.02
C LEU A 160 13.85 21.73 8.67
N ASN A 161 13.57 20.49 8.29
CA ASN A 161 12.77 20.16 7.10
C ASN A 161 11.34 19.83 7.52
N ARG A 162 10.35 20.31 6.75
CA ARG A 162 8.93 20.08 7.04
C ARG A 162 8.32 19.10 6.04
N ILE A 163 7.60 18.10 6.57
CA ILE A 163 6.81 17.13 5.81
C ILE A 163 5.37 17.23 6.31
N GLY A 164 4.52 18.00 5.63
CA GLY A 164 3.17 18.30 6.13
C GLY A 164 3.22 19.01 7.49
N ASN A 165 2.72 18.34 8.54
CA ASN A 165 2.81 18.76 9.95
C ASN A 165 3.89 18.00 10.74
N LEU A 166 4.91 17.45 10.07
CA LEU A 166 6.05 16.78 10.69
C LEU A 166 7.33 17.59 10.46
N LEU A 167 8.31 17.41 11.35
CA LEU A 167 9.61 18.06 11.31
C LEU A 167 10.73 17.01 11.39
N VAL A 168 11.69 17.12 10.47
CA VAL A 168 12.90 16.28 10.41
C VAL A 168 14.13 17.20 10.50
N PRO A 169 14.89 17.14 11.61
CA PRO A 169 16.14 17.89 11.72
C PRO A 169 17.17 17.49 10.66
N ASN A 170 17.96 18.44 10.13
CA ASN A 170 19.02 18.14 9.16
C ASN A 170 20.06 17.13 9.68
N ASP A 171 20.33 17.14 10.99
CA ASP A 171 21.22 16.18 11.65
C ASP A 171 20.84 14.72 11.39
N ASN A 172 19.55 14.44 11.15
CA ASN A 172 19.08 13.11 10.76
C ASN A 172 19.70 12.66 9.43
N TYR A 173 19.84 13.57 8.46
CA TYR A 173 20.43 13.28 7.15
C TYR A 173 21.95 13.21 7.20
N CYS A 174 22.60 13.97 8.09
CA CYS A 174 24.03 13.82 8.35
C CYS A 174 24.35 12.43 8.93
N LYS A 175 23.56 11.96 9.91
CA LYS A 175 23.67 10.59 10.43
C LYS A 175 23.41 9.52 9.37
N PHE A 176 22.49 9.80 8.46
CA PHE A 176 22.21 8.90 7.34
C PHE A 176 23.38 8.80 6.37
N GLU A 177 24.00 9.92 6.03
CA GLU A 177 25.24 9.97 5.23
C GLU A 177 26.35 9.14 5.88
N ASP A 178 26.64 9.40 7.17
CA ASP A 178 27.66 8.68 7.94
C ASP A 178 27.43 7.16 7.94
N TRP A 179 26.16 6.74 7.99
CA TRP A 179 25.77 5.33 8.00
C TRP A 179 25.83 4.68 6.61
N ILE A 180 25.36 5.36 5.55
CA ILE A 180 25.15 4.74 4.24
C ILE A 180 26.38 4.74 3.33
N ILE A 181 27.24 5.76 3.45
CA ILE A 181 28.41 5.89 2.57
C ILE A 181 29.35 4.68 2.64
N PRO A 182 29.69 4.13 3.84
CA PRO A 182 30.49 2.90 3.93
C PRO A 182 29.82 1.69 3.27
N ILE A 183 28.48 1.64 3.27
CA ILE A 183 27.72 0.56 2.61
C ILE A 183 27.87 0.69 1.10
N PHE A 184 27.79 1.90 0.54
CA PHE A 184 27.99 2.13 -0.89
C PHE A 184 29.43 1.82 -1.33
N ASP A 185 30.44 2.14 -0.52
CA ASP A 185 31.83 1.72 -0.78
C ASP A 185 31.94 0.19 -0.89
N GLN A 186 31.28 -0.54 0.02
CA GLN A 186 31.26 -2.00 0.00
C GLN A 186 30.44 -2.57 -1.18
N MET A 187 29.31 -1.95 -1.53
CA MET A 187 28.51 -2.33 -2.70
C MET A 187 29.28 -2.14 -4.02
N LEU A 188 30.04 -1.05 -4.14
CA LEU A 188 30.89 -0.79 -5.29
C LEU A 188 32.00 -1.84 -5.40
N LYS A 189 32.62 -2.20 -4.27
CA LYS A 189 33.60 -3.27 -4.21
C LYS A 189 33.02 -4.61 -4.67
N GLU A 190 31.87 -5.01 -4.14
CA GLU A 190 31.14 -6.23 -4.54
C GLU A 190 30.77 -6.22 -6.02
N GLN A 191 30.40 -5.05 -6.58
CA GLN A 191 30.13 -4.91 -8.00
C GLN A 191 31.37 -5.19 -8.86
N HIS A 192 32.55 -4.74 -8.44
CA HIS A 192 33.80 -4.91 -9.19
C HIS A 192 34.47 -6.27 -8.97
N GLU A 193 34.50 -6.76 -7.74
CA GLU A 193 35.24 -7.97 -7.36
C GLU A 193 34.39 -9.24 -7.51
N GLU A 194 33.08 -9.14 -7.26
CA GLU A 194 32.15 -10.27 -7.26
C GLU A 194 31.15 -10.24 -8.44
N ASN A 195 31.25 -9.23 -9.31
CA ASN A 195 30.34 -8.98 -10.44
C ASN A 195 28.86 -8.87 -10.00
N VAL A 196 28.59 -8.33 -8.82
CA VAL A 196 27.22 -8.10 -8.34
C VAL A 196 26.59 -6.96 -9.14
N LEU A 197 25.51 -7.25 -9.87
CA LEU A 197 24.68 -6.22 -10.50
C LEU A 197 23.55 -5.82 -9.56
N TRP A 198 23.67 -4.61 -9.00
CA TRP A 198 22.68 -4.03 -8.11
C TRP A 198 21.42 -3.61 -8.86
N THR A 199 20.29 -3.78 -8.21
CA THR A 199 18.98 -3.23 -8.61
C THR A 199 18.42 -2.48 -7.40
N PRO A 200 17.39 -1.61 -7.57
CA PRO A 200 16.75 -0.96 -6.43
C PRO A 200 16.32 -1.95 -5.34
N SER A 201 15.64 -3.05 -5.68
CA SER A 201 15.23 -4.04 -4.67
C SER A 201 16.41 -4.74 -3.97
N LYS A 202 17.49 -5.09 -4.67
CA LYS A 202 18.70 -5.66 -4.05
C LYS A 202 19.39 -4.67 -3.11
N LEU A 203 19.49 -3.40 -3.51
CA LEU A 203 20.02 -2.33 -2.67
C LEU A 203 19.15 -2.17 -1.42
N ILE A 204 17.83 -2.12 -1.57
CA ILE A 204 16.90 -1.96 -0.44
C ILE A 204 17.01 -3.15 0.54
N ALA A 205 17.07 -4.38 0.03
CA ALA A 205 17.28 -5.57 0.86
C ALA A 205 18.63 -5.52 1.59
N ARG A 206 19.69 -5.04 0.91
CA ARG A 206 20.99 -4.78 1.54
C ARG A 206 20.88 -3.77 2.67
N LEU A 207 20.21 -2.64 2.46
CA LEU A 207 20.03 -1.62 3.51
C LEU A 207 19.20 -2.15 4.70
N GLY A 208 18.15 -2.93 4.44
CA GLY A 208 17.38 -3.61 5.48
C GLY A 208 18.22 -4.59 6.32
N ARG A 209 19.17 -5.29 5.69
CA ARG A 209 20.15 -6.12 6.41
C ARG A 209 21.09 -5.29 7.27
N GLU A 210 21.68 -4.23 6.70
CA GLU A 210 22.70 -3.41 7.38
C GLU A 210 22.12 -2.58 8.53
N ILE A 211 20.86 -2.13 8.45
CA ILE A 211 20.26 -1.34 9.53
C ILE A 211 20.02 -2.18 10.79
N ASN A 212 19.83 -3.50 10.62
CA ASN A 212 19.75 -4.51 11.67
C ASN A 212 18.93 -4.08 12.90
N ASN A 213 17.76 -3.49 12.68
CA ASN A 213 16.93 -2.89 13.72
C ASN A 213 15.48 -3.36 13.57
N GLY A 214 14.94 -4.02 14.61
CA GLY A 214 13.57 -4.54 14.63
C GLY A 214 12.46 -3.48 14.54
N ASN A 215 12.80 -2.19 14.63
CA ASN A 215 11.87 -1.09 14.39
C ASN A 215 11.75 -0.71 12.89
N SER A 216 12.63 -1.22 12.02
CA SER A 216 12.60 -0.97 10.58
C SER A 216 11.70 -1.98 9.87
N TYR A 217 10.80 -1.51 9.00
CA TYR A 217 10.04 -2.44 8.15
C TYR A 217 10.95 -3.06 7.08
N LEU A 218 11.99 -2.35 6.62
CA LEU A 218 12.96 -2.88 5.66
C LEU A 218 13.81 -4.01 6.23
N TYR A 219 14.16 -3.94 7.51
CA TYR A 219 14.81 -5.05 8.22
C TYR A 219 13.93 -6.31 8.19
N TRP A 220 12.64 -6.16 8.51
CA TRP A 220 11.70 -7.28 8.46
C TRP A 220 11.44 -7.77 7.03
N ALA A 221 11.39 -6.87 6.06
CA ALA A 221 11.25 -7.24 4.65
C ALA A 221 12.42 -8.12 4.20
N TYR A 222 13.64 -7.73 4.56
CA TYR A 222 14.83 -8.54 4.33
C TYR A 222 14.76 -9.90 5.07
N LYS A 223 14.37 -9.91 6.35
CA LYS A 223 14.30 -11.15 7.16
C LYS A 223 13.27 -12.15 6.64
N ASN A 224 12.13 -11.67 6.14
CA ASN A 224 11.04 -12.50 5.65
C ASN A 224 11.08 -12.70 4.12
N ASN A 225 12.14 -12.23 3.44
CA ASN A 225 12.30 -12.31 1.98
C ASN A 225 11.16 -11.64 1.20
N ILE A 226 10.61 -10.54 1.73
CA ILE A 226 9.61 -9.72 1.05
C ILE A 226 10.33 -8.70 0.16
N PRO A 227 10.24 -8.79 -1.18
CA PRO A 227 10.87 -7.82 -2.06
C PRO A 227 10.20 -6.44 -1.93
N VAL A 228 11.06 -5.40 -1.88
CA VAL A 228 10.65 -4.01 -1.85
C VAL A 228 11.14 -3.33 -3.12
N PHE A 229 10.21 -2.88 -3.97
CA PHE A 229 10.52 -2.19 -5.22
C PHE A 229 10.37 -0.67 -5.07
N CYS A 230 11.29 0.07 -5.67
CA CYS A 230 11.25 1.54 -5.70
C CYS A 230 11.65 2.04 -7.09
N PRO A 231 10.67 2.28 -7.99
CA PRO A 231 10.96 2.64 -9.38
C PRO A 231 11.71 3.96 -9.53
N GLY A 232 11.57 4.87 -8.55
CA GLY A 232 12.19 6.19 -8.53
C GLY A 232 13.32 6.32 -7.52
N LEU A 233 14.14 5.27 -7.28
CA LEU A 233 15.12 5.16 -6.18
C LEU A 233 16.02 6.39 -5.95
N THR A 234 16.33 7.18 -6.97
CA THR A 234 17.21 8.35 -6.86
C THR A 234 16.49 9.64 -6.47
N ASP A 235 15.16 9.63 -6.31
CA ASP A 235 14.34 10.80 -6.01
C ASP A 235 14.20 11.05 -4.50
N GLY A 236 15.31 11.35 -3.82
CA GLY A 236 15.35 11.59 -2.36
C GLY A 236 16.77 11.70 -1.80
N SER A 237 16.89 11.73 -0.47
CA SER A 237 18.18 11.77 0.22
C SER A 237 19.07 10.58 -0.14
N LEU A 238 18.50 9.39 -0.39
CA LEU A 238 19.24 8.24 -0.91
C LEU A 238 19.95 8.56 -2.24
N GLY A 239 19.26 9.29 -3.12
CA GLY A 239 19.82 9.80 -4.37
C GLY A 239 20.92 10.83 -4.15
N ASP A 240 20.75 11.73 -3.19
CA ASP A 240 21.80 12.69 -2.80
C ASP A 240 23.07 11.97 -2.34
N MET A 241 22.92 10.90 -1.53
CA MET A 241 24.06 10.12 -1.06
C MET A 241 24.75 9.35 -2.20
N LEU A 242 23.98 8.80 -3.14
CA LEU A 242 24.53 8.19 -4.35
C LEU A 242 25.28 9.23 -5.20
N TYR A 243 24.73 10.44 -5.33
CA TYR A 243 25.37 11.54 -6.04
C TYR A 243 26.72 11.90 -5.41
N PHE A 244 26.77 12.16 -4.09
CA PHE A 244 28.03 12.50 -3.42
C PHE A 244 29.03 11.36 -3.45
N HIS A 245 28.59 10.12 -3.23
CA HIS A 245 29.42 8.92 -3.33
C HIS A 245 30.09 8.81 -4.70
N SER A 246 29.36 9.08 -5.79
CA SER A 246 29.86 8.94 -7.16
C SER A 246 31.05 9.85 -7.50
N PHE A 247 31.22 11.00 -6.85
CA PHE A 247 32.40 11.85 -7.05
C PHE A 247 33.63 11.33 -6.34
N ARG A 248 33.45 10.66 -5.19
CA ARG A 248 34.54 10.09 -4.38
C ARG A 248 34.95 8.71 -4.88
N SER A 249 33.97 7.88 -5.19
CA SER A 249 34.08 6.46 -5.54
C SER A 249 33.22 6.18 -6.79
N PRO A 250 33.65 6.61 -7.99
CA PRO A 250 32.83 6.51 -9.20
C PRO A 250 32.61 5.05 -9.61
N GLY A 251 31.45 4.78 -10.23
CA GLY A 251 31.20 3.52 -10.95
C GLY A 251 30.09 2.63 -10.40
N LEU A 252 29.41 2.99 -9.30
CA LEU A 252 28.28 2.21 -8.80
C LEU A 252 27.11 2.27 -9.80
N ILE A 253 26.64 1.10 -10.25
CA ILE A 253 25.56 0.97 -11.24
C ILE A 253 24.38 0.28 -10.56
N ILE A 254 23.19 0.86 -10.74
CA ILE A 254 21.93 0.32 -10.25
C ILE A 254 21.02 0.11 -11.46
N ASP A 255 20.77 -1.14 -11.83
CA ASP A 255 19.96 -1.50 -12.98
C ASP A 255 18.46 -1.56 -12.63
N VAL A 256 17.69 -0.72 -13.30
CA VAL A 256 16.22 -0.68 -13.17
C VAL A 256 15.54 -1.72 -14.06
N VAL A 257 16.23 -2.24 -15.09
CA VAL A 257 15.64 -3.19 -16.04
C VAL A 257 15.44 -4.57 -15.41
N GLN A 258 16.41 -5.06 -14.63
CA GLN A 258 16.22 -6.27 -13.84
C GLN A 258 15.11 -6.11 -12.78
N ASP A 259 14.95 -4.91 -12.22
CA ASP A 259 13.94 -4.67 -11.18
C ASP A 259 12.51 -4.70 -11.74
N ILE A 260 12.28 -4.09 -12.91
CA ILE A 260 10.97 -4.19 -13.58
C ILE A 260 10.66 -5.63 -14.01
N ARG A 261 11.67 -6.43 -14.40
CA ARG A 261 11.49 -7.86 -14.65
C ARG A 261 11.10 -8.61 -13.38
N ALA A 262 11.74 -8.29 -12.25
CA ALA A 262 11.46 -8.93 -10.98
C ALA A 262 10.02 -8.65 -10.49
N VAL A 263 9.59 -7.38 -10.42
CA VAL A 263 8.23 -7.04 -9.96
C VAL A 263 7.13 -7.58 -10.90
N ASN A 264 7.35 -7.57 -12.22
CA ASN A 264 6.43 -8.21 -13.16
C ASN A 264 6.42 -9.73 -12.95
N GLY A 265 7.58 -10.33 -12.68
CA GLY A 265 7.71 -11.75 -12.35
C GLY A 265 6.90 -12.14 -11.12
N GLU A 266 6.86 -11.28 -10.09
CA GLU A 266 6.05 -11.54 -8.89
C GLU A 266 4.56 -11.74 -9.20
N ALA A 267 4.03 -11.03 -10.20
CA ALA A 267 2.65 -11.14 -10.64
C ALA A 267 2.44 -12.25 -11.69
N VAL A 268 3.30 -12.33 -12.70
CA VAL A 268 3.19 -13.33 -13.80
C VAL A 268 3.29 -14.75 -13.25
N HIS A 269 4.18 -14.98 -12.28
CA HIS A 269 4.37 -16.28 -11.66
C HIS A 269 3.51 -16.48 -10.41
N ALA A 270 2.49 -15.64 -10.19
CA ALA A 270 1.60 -15.82 -9.05
C ALA A 270 0.70 -17.05 -9.20
N SER A 271 0.33 -17.45 -10.43
CA SER A 271 -0.54 -18.61 -10.66
C SER A 271 0.02 -19.88 -9.99
N PRO A 272 -0.82 -20.68 -9.31
CA PRO A 272 -2.28 -20.62 -9.25
C PRO A 272 -2.88 -19.64 -8.21
N ARG A 273 -2.08 -18.80 -7.55
CA ARG A 273 -2.57 -17.81 -6.58
C ARG A 273 -3.38 -16.70 -7.28
N LYS A 274 -4.41 -16.22 -6.60
CA LYS A 274 -4.98 -14.88 -6.86
C LYS A 274 -4.00 -13.79 -6.44
N THR A 275 -4.09 -12.61 -7.03
CA THR A 275 -3.36 -11.42 -6.56
C THR A 275 -4.33 -10.38 -6.03
N GLY A 276 -3.94 -9.73 -4.94
CA GLY A 276 -4.68 -8.61 -4.36
C GLY A 276 -3.79 -7.40 -4.13
N MET A 277 -4.35 -6.22 -4.35
CA MET A 277 -3.64 -4.95 -4.24
C MET A 277 -4.22 -4.11 -3.11
N ILE A 278 -3.39 -3.71 -2.15
CA ILE A 278 -3.71 -2.67 -1.16
C ILE A 278 -2.81 -1.48 -1.44
N ILE A 279 -3.40 -0.35 -1.88
CA ILE A 279 -2.65 0.81 -2.33
C ILE A 279 -3.03 2.04 -1.50
N LEU A 280 -2.05 2.56 -0.76
CA LEU A 280 -2.17 3.73 0.10
C LEU A 280 -1.52 4.95 -0.56
N GLY A 281 -2.34 5.84 -1.11
CA GLY A 281 -1.88 6.96 -1.94
C GLY A 281 -1.97 6.68 -3.44
N GLY A 282 -1.08 7.30 -4.21
CA GLY A 282 -1.06 7.29 -5.68
C GLY A 282 0.35 7.20 -6.24
N GLY A 283 0.60 7.82 -7.40
CA GLY A 283 1.94 7.95 -7.99
C GLY A 283 2.57 6.61 -8.41
N LEU A 284 3.92 6.55 -8.34
CA LEU A 284 4.69 5.38 -8.78
C LEU A 284 4.22 4.07 -8.10
N PRO A 285 4.01 4.00 -6.77
CA PRO A 285 3.59 2.75 -6.13
C PRO A 285 2.26 2.22 -6.69
N LYS A 286 1.28 3.11 -6.88
CA LYS A 286 -0.02 2.74 -7.48
C LYS A 286 0.19 2.19 -8.89
N HIS A 287 0.79 3.00 -9.76
CA HIS A 287 0.90 2.63 -11.17
C HIS A 287 1.74 1.36 -11.37
N HIS A 288 2.85 1.22 -10.64
CA HIS A 288 3.78 0.11 -10.80
C HIS A 288 3.18 -1.24 -10.37
N ILE A 289 2.45 -1.29 -9.25
CA ILE A 289 1.72 -2.49 -8.81
C ILE A 289 0.64 -2.87 -9.82
N CYS A 290 -0.17 -1.90 -10.26
CA CYS A 290 -1.23 -2.14 -11.24
C CYS A 290 -0.65 -2.64 -12.57
N ASN A 291 0.47 -2.05 -13.02
CA ASN A 291 1.12 -2.44 -14.27
C ASN A 291 1.74 -3.84 -14.20
N ALA A 292 2.29 -4.25 -13.05
CA ALA A 292 2.74 -5.63 -12.85
C ALA A 292 1.56 -6.62 -12.94
N ASN A 293 0.42 -6.29 -12.32
CA ASN A 293 -0.78 -7.13 -12.38
C ASN A 293 -1.46 -7.17 -13.76
N MET A 294 -1.26 -6.16 -14.61
CA MET A 294 -1.68 -6.21 -16.01
C MET A 294 -1.05 -7.39 -16.76
N MET A 295 0.18 -7.78 -16.41
CA MET A 295 0.91 -8.88 -17.05
C MET A 295 0.29 -10.26 -16.80
N ARG A 296 -0.62 -10.38 -15.82
CA ARG A 296 -1.42 -11.59 -15.53
C ARG A 296 -2.92 -11.40 -15.84
N ASN A 297 -3.23 -10.42 -16.69
CA ASN A 297 -4.60 -10.03 -17.05
C ASN A 297 -5.42 -9.49 -15.86
N GLY A 298 -4.75 -8.81 -14.93
CA GLY A 298 -5.37 -8.03 -13.86
C GLY A 298 -5.36 -8.72 -12.50
N ALA A 299 -5.43 -7.91 -11.44
CA ALA A 299 -5.60 -8.37 -10.07
C ALA A 299 -7.04 -8.84 -9.80
N ASP A 300 -7.19 -9.72 -8.81
CA ASP A 300 -8.46 -10.32 -8.38
C ASP A 300 -9.16 -9.50 -7.27
N TYR A 301 -8.37 -8.76 -6.48
CA TYR A 301 -8.84 -7.87 -5.42
C TYR A 301 -8.10 -6.52 -5.49
N ALA A 302 -8.79 -5.40 -5.25
CA ALA A 302 -8.14 -4.09 -5.18
C ALA A 302 -8.79 -3.15 -4.16
N VAL A 303 -8.00 -2.66 -3.21
CA VAL A 303 -8.40 -1.65 -2.22
C VAL A 303 -7.49 -0.44 -2.35
N TYR A 304 -8.06 0.70 -2.72
CA TYR A 304 -7.34 1.97 -2.78
C TYR A 304 -7.77 2.87 -1.62
N ILE A 305 -6.80 3.43 -0.89
CA ILE A 305 -7.04 4.47 0.12
C ILE A 305 -6.19 5.69 -0.27
N ASN A 306 -6.82 6.72 -0.83
CA ASN A 306 -6.12 7.94 -1.22
C ASN A 306 -7.04 9.16 -1.26
N THR A 307 -6.45 10.35 -1.36
CA THR A 307 -7.17 11.63 -1.36
C THR A 307 -7.33 12.24 -2.75
N ALA A 308 -6.77 11.59 -3.79
CA ALA A 308 -6.73 12.12 -5.14
C ALA A 308 -8.10 11.98 -5.85
N GLN A 309 -8.37 12.92 -6.76
CA GLN A 309 -9.67 13.09 -7.43
C GLN A 309 -9.53 12.91 -8.93
N GLU A 310 -10.57 12.41 -9.60
CA GLU A 310 -10.50 12.02 -11.02
C GLU A 310 -10.48 13.20 -12.00
N TYR A 311 -10.95 14.39 -11.60
CA TYR A 311 -11.24 15.50 -12.51
C TYR A 311 -10.01 16.06 -13.26
N ASP A 312 -8.80 15.83 -12.75
CA ASP A 312 -7.55 16.31 -13.33
C ASP A 312 -6.90 15.30 -14.30
N GLY A 313 -7.51 14.12 -14.48
CA GLY A 313 -7.00 13.07 -15.36
C GLY A 313 -5.73 12.38 -14.85
N SER A 314 -5.39 12.52 -13.56
CA SER A 314 -4.22 11.87 -12.98
C SER A 314 -4.45 10.38 -12.71
N ASP A 315 -3.43 9.54 -12.95
CA ASP A 315 -3.48 8.12 -12.54
C ASP A 315 -3.73 8.01 -11.02
N SER A 316 -3.15 8.89 -10.21
CA SER A 316 -3.41 8.94 -8.76
C SER A 316 -4.89 9.08 -8.43
N GLY A 317 -5.60 9.94 -9.17
CA GLY A 317 -7.02 10.26 -8.97
C GLY A 317 -7.99 9.25 -9.56
N ALA A 318 -7.55 8.45 -10.53
CA ALA A 318 -8.37 7.46 -11.23
C ALA A 318 -9.10 6.50 -10.27
N ARG A 319 -10.35 6.16 -10.62
CA ARG A 319 -11.14 5.12 -9.94
C ARG A 319 -10.64 3.73 -10.34
N PRO A 320 -10.88 2.68 -9.52
CA PRO A 320 -10.52 1.31 -9.88
C PRO A 320 -11.07 0.86 -11.24
N ASP A 321 -12.27 1.32 -11.61
CA ASP A 321 -12.90 1.03 -12.89
C ASP A 321 -12.08 1.47 -14.12
N GLU A 322 -11.33 2.58 -14.01
CA GLU A 322 -10.38 2.95 -15.06
C GLU A 322 -9.30 1.88 -15.24
N ALA A 323 -8.76 1.34 -14.14
CA ALA A 323 -7.76 0.28 -14.20
C ALA A 323 -8.30 -1.04 -14.76
N VAL A 324 -9.63 -1.29 -14.67
CA VAL A 324 -10.29 -2.42 -15.36
C VAL A 324 -10.19 -2.25 -16.88
N SER A 325 -10.39 -1.03 -17.41
CA SER A 325 -10.28 -0.78 -18.86
C SER A 325 -8.91 -1.11 -19.46
N TRP A 326 -7.85 -1.06 -18.65
CA TRP A 326 -6.48 -1.40 -19.04
C TRP A 326 -6.12 -2.88 -18.84
N GLY A 327 -7.00 -3.67 -18.23
CA GLY A 327 -6.67 -5.03 -17.78
C GLY A 327 -5.70 -5.08 -16.59
N LYS A 328 -5.49 -3.96 -15.89
CA LYS A 328 -4.71 -3.90 -14.63
C LYS A 328 -5.49 -4.52 -13.46
N ILE A 329 -6.82 -4.52 -13.56
CA ILE A 329 -7.77 -5.18 -12.67
C ILE A 329 -8.70 -6.05 -13.52
N ARG A 330 -9.09 -7.24 -13.04
CA ARG A 330 -10.04 -8.11 -13.73
C ARG A 330 -11.45 -7.52 -13.71
N GLY A 331 -12.23 -7.76 -14.78
CA GLY A 331 -13.65 -7.33 -14.81
C GLY A 331 -14.53 -8.00 -13.74
N SER A 332 -14.12 -9.15 -13.22
CA SER A 332 -14.79 -9.85 -12.12
C SER A 332 -14.20 -9.54 -10.73
N ALA A 333 -13.22 -8.64 -10.65
CA ALA A 333 -12.54 -8.34 -9.39
C ALA A 333 -13.45 -7.60 -8.41
N LYS A 334 -13.21 -7.82 -7.12
CA LYS A 334 -13.82 -6.99 -6.07
C LYS A 334 -12.92 -5.79 -5.81
N THR A 335 -13.47 -4.59 -5.98
CA THR A 335 -12.69 -3.36 -5.87
C THR A 335 -13.41 -2.29 -5.08
N VAL A 336 -12.64 -1.48 -4.36
CA VAL A 336 -13.16 -0.30 -3.68
C VAL A 336 -12.10 0.79 -3.58
N LYS A 337 -12.56 2.05 -3.59
CA LYS A 337 -11.73 3.22 -3.30
C LYS A 337 -12.31 3.98 -2.12
N VAL A 338 -11.50 4.16 -1.08
CA VAL A 338 -11.80 4.97 0.10
C VAL A 338 -11.10 6.33 -0.07
N HIS A 339 -11.89 7.39 -0.24
CA HIS A 339 -11.41 8.77 -0.28
C HIS A 339 -11.14 9.27 1.14
N CYS A 340 -9.97 8.93 1.68
CA CYS A 340 -9.57 9.25 3.05
C CYS A 340 -8.04 9.37 3.16
N ASP A 341 -7.57 10.11 4.17
CA ASP A 341 -6.17 10.08 4.58
C ASP A 341 -5.85 8.70 5.19
N ALA A 342 -4.85 8.01 4.64
CA ALA A 342 -4.48 6.67 5.07
C ALA A 342 -3.98 6.62 6.52
N THR A 343 -3.52 7.73 7.11
CA THR A 343 -3.17 7.81 8.53
C THR A 343 -4.38 7.59 9.45
N ILE A 344 -5.60 7.78 8.94
CA ILE A 344 -6.85 7.50 9.65
C ILE A 344 -7.35 6.10 9.31
N ALA A 345 -7.53 5.81 8.01
CA ALA A 345 -8.21 4.60 7.57
C ALA A 345 -7.36 3.33 7.73
N PHE A 346 -6.05 3.39 7.43
CA PHE A 346 -5.24 2.18 7.34
C PHE A 346 -5.01 1.46 8.68
N PRO A 347 -4.73 2.14 9.81
CA PRO A 347 -4.64 1.47 11.11
C PRO A 347 -5.95 0.75 11.50
N LEU A 348 -7.11 1.35 11.19
CA LEU A 348 -8.42 0.74 11.43
C LEU A 348 -8.68 -0.46 10.51
N LEU A 349 -8.26 -0.37 9.24
CA LEU A 349 -8.34 -1.49 8.30
C LEU A 349 -7.54 -2.68 8.83
N VAL A 350 -6.29 -2.44 9.25
CA VAL A 350 -5.42 -3.47 9.81
C VAL A 350 -6.01 -4.07 11.09
N ALA A 351 -6.64 -3.27 11.95
CA ALA A 351 -7.30 -3.76 13.16
C ALA A 351 -8.39 -4.81 12.87
N GLU A 352 -9.27 -4.54 11.89
CA GLU A 352 -10.39 -5.44 11.55
C GLU A 352 -10.02 -6.53 10.53
N THR A 353 -8.78 -6.57 10.05
CA THR A 353 -8.32 -7.53 9.03
C THR A 353 -7.08 -8.31 9.45
N PHE A 354 -5.89 -7.77 9.25
CA PHE A 354 -4.64 -8.46 9.49
C PHE A 354 -4.40 -8.77 10.99
N ALA A 355 -4.68 -7.80 11.86
CA ALA A 355 -4.45 -7.96 13.29
C ALA A 355 -5.41 -8.96 13.95
N SER A 356 -6.67 -9.01 13.51
CA SER A 356 -7.67 -9.95 14.02
C SER A 356 -7.34 -11.42 13.72
N ARG A 357 -6.44 -11.69 12.77
CA ARG A 357 -5.94 -13.03 12.42
C ARG A 357 -4.68 -13.45 13.17
N SER A 358 -4.03 -12.54 13.91
CA SER A 358 -2.82 -12.87 14.64
C SER A 358 -3.14 -13.76 15.85
N LYS A 359 -2.45 -14.90 15.96
CA LYS A 359 -2.63 -15.89 17.04
C LYS A 359 -2.42 -15.29 18.45
N ASN A 360 -1.75 -14.14 18.55
CA ASN A 360 -1.49 -13.44 19.81
C ASN A 360 -2.73 -12.72 20.39
N PHE A 361 -3.81 -12.58 19.63
CA PHE A 361 -5.06 -11.92 20.07
C PHE A 361 -6.27 -12.87 20.11
N ALA A 362 -6.07 -14.17 19.91
CA ALA A 362 -7.08 -15.18 20.21
C ALA A 362 -7.15 -15.40 21.73
N ALA A 363 -7.85 -14.49 22.42
CA ALA A 363 -8.23 -14.61 23.83
C ALA A 363 -9.72 -14.92 23.95
#